data_AF-A0A969FI90-F1
#
_entry.id   AF-A0A969FI90-F1
#
_cell.length_a   1.000
_cell.length_b   1.000
_cell.length_c   1.000
_cell.angle_alpha   90.00
_cell.angle_beta   90.00
_cell.angle_gamma   90.00
#
_symmetry.space_group_name_H-M   'P 1'
#
loop_
_entity.id
_entity.type
_entity.pdbx_description
1 polymer ?
#
loop_
_entity_poly.entity_id
_entity_poly.type
_entity_poly.pdbx_seq_one_letter_code
_entity_poly.pdbx_strand_id
1 'polypeptide(L)'
;MKASEVLSRYAAGERDFRRANLRGQSFKGQALSGADFSEADIRGANFAQAQLQGANFTRATAGVQRRWVVGQLLLLLVIAALAGVLQGYFGYFIAIYFPRWWDSSYNWDYFTLDLVVTAAYFITILATFIAIARQGFTAKAASTIAGAVAGAAQAQS
;
A
#
# COMPACT_ATOMS: atom_id res chain seq x y z
N MET A 1 -6.77 26.31 6.66
CA MET A 1 -5.95 27.43 6.16
C MET A 1 -5.06 26.91 5.05
N LYS A 2 -4.78 27.69 4.00
CA LYS A 2 -3.90 27.24 2.90
C LYS A 2 -2.43 27.52 3.24
N ALA A 3 -1.51 26.73 2.71
CA ALA A 3 -0.06 26.95 2.86
C ALA A 3 0.35 28.36 2.42
N SER A 4 -0.16 28.81 1.28
CA SER A 4 0.13 30.15 0.73
C SER A 4 -0.26 31.27 1.69
N GLU A 5 -1.34 31.09 2.44
CA GLU A 5 -1.82 32.08 3.41
C GLU A 5 -0.89 32.13 4.64
N VAL A 6 -0.47 30.98 5.15
CA VAL A 6 0.53 30.89 6.23
C VAL A 6 1.84 31.55 5.81
N LEU A 7 2.32 31.27 4.60
CA LEU A 7 3.57 31.84 4.08
C LEU A 7 3.47 33.36 3.89
N SER A 8 2.34 33.85 3.38
CA SER A 8 2.11 35.29 3.23
C SER A 8 2.08 36.01 4.59
N ARG A 9 1.42 35.43 5.59
CA ARG A 9 1.37 35.96 6.95
C ARG A 9 2.74 35.92 7.63
N TYR A 10 3.48 34.83 7.43
CA TYR A 10 4.85 34.68 7.93
C TYR A 10 5.79 35.74 7.34
N ALA A 11 5.68 36.01 6.04
CA ALA A 11 6.42 37.07 5.36
C ALA A 11 6.07 38.47 5.89
N ALA A 12 4.83 38.67 6.36
CA ALA A 12 4.39 39.91 7.02
C ALA A 12 4.86 40.03 8.49
N GLY A 13 5.61 39.05 9.02
CA GLY A 13 6.13 39.04 10.38
C GLY A 13 5.26 38.29 11.39
N GLU A 14 4.11 37.76 10.98
CA GLU A 14 3.26 36.95 11.86
C GLU A 14 3.96 35.62 12.18
N ARG A 15 3.87 35.18 13.44
CA ARG A 15 4.42 33.90 13.90
C ARG A 15 3.36 33.01 14.54
N ASP A 16 2.16 33.52 14.80
CA ASP A 16 1.09 32.77 15.44
C ASP A 16 0.26 32.00 14.40
N PHE A 17 0.45 30.69 14.36
CA PHE A 17 -0.34 29.76 13.54
C PHE A 17 -0.99 28.68 14.40
N ARG A 18 -1.27 29.01 15.66
CA ARG A 18 -1.82 28.06 16.63
C ARG A 18 -3.18 27.55 16.20
N ARG A 19 -3.46 26.27 16.46
CA ARG A 19 -4.74 25.61 16.16
C ARG A 19 -5.12 25.61 14.67
N ALA A 20 -4.20 25.99 13.78
CA ALA A 20 -4.46 26.03 12.36
C ALA A 20 -4.70 24.63 11.79
N ASN A 21 -5.70 24.50 10.91
CA ASN A 21 -5.88 23.30 10.10
C ASN A 21 -5.00 23.40 8.85
N LEU A 22 -3.87 22.68 8.87
CA LEU A 22 -2.83 22.66 7.84
C LEU A 22 -2.71 21.27 7.19
N ARG A 23 -3.79 20.48 7.24
CA ARG A 23 -3.78 19.11 6.71
C ARG A 23 -3.48 19.09 5.21
N GLY A 24 -2.56 18.22 4.82
CA GLY A 24 -2.19 18.06 3.41
C GLY A 24 -1.47 19.27 2.78
N GLN A 25 -1.15 20.29 3.57
CA GLN A 25 -0.49 21.50 3.06
C GLN A 25 1.01 21.25 2.86
N SER A 26 1.59 21.85 1.83
CA SER A 26 3.03 21.73 1.55
C SER A 26 3.77 22.98 1.99
N PHE A 27 4.73 22.80 2.88
CA PHE A 27 5.72 23.78 3.33
C PHE A 27 7.14 23.33 2.94
N LYS A 28 7.25 22.49 1.91
CA LYS A 28 8.53 21.93 1.46
C LYS A 28 9.52 23.05 1.13
N GLY A 29 10.71 23.00 1.72
CA GLY A 29 11.78 23.97 1.47
C GLY A 29 11.55 25.37 2.04
N GLN A 30 10.47 25.59 2.82
CA GLN A 30 10.11 26.92 3.30
C GLN A 30 10.87 27.30 4.57
N ALA A 31 11.18 28.58 4.73
CA ALA A 31 11.76 29.11 5.96
C ALA A 31 10.66 29.56 6.92
N LEU A 32 10.45 28.79 7.99
CA LEU A 32 9.38 28.96 8.98
C LEU A 32 9.94 28.93 10.43
N SER A 33 11.18 29.41 10.60
CA SER A 33 11.87 29.47 11.88
C SER A 33 11.12 30.36 12.88
N GLY A 34 10.96 29.89 14.12
CA GLY A 34 10.24 30.60 15.18
C GLY A 34 8.72 30.67 15.02
N ALA A 35 8.13 29.98 14.04
CA ALA A 35 6.68 29.93 13.88
C ALA A 35 6.02 29.06 14.96
N ASP A 36 4.90 29.52 15.52
CA ASP A 36 4.10 28.79 16.49
C ASP A 36 2.96 28.03 15.82
N PHE A 37 3.16 26.71 15.65
CA PHE A 37 2.18 25.75 15.17
C PHE A 37 1.56 24.94 16.32
N SER A 38 1.57 25.44 17.56
CA SER A 38 1.02 24.69 18.69
C SER A 38 -0.47 24.43 18.50
N GLU A 39 -0.90 23.22 18.89
CA GLU A 39 -2.27 22.71 18.71
C GLU A 39 -2.76 22.63 17.23
N ALA A 40 -1.90 22.86 16.25
CA ALA A 40 -2.27 22.80 14.83
C ALA A 40 -2.52 21.36 14.36
N ASP A 41 -3.46 21.17 13.41
CA ASP A 41 -3.66 19.88 12.72
C ASP A 41 -2.79 19.85 11.46
N ILE A 42 -1.65 19.17 11.55
CA ILE A 42 -0.63 19.07 10.50
C ILE A 42 -0.66 17.68 9.82
N ARG A 43 -1.76 16.93 9.92
CA ARG A 43 -1.84 15.58 9.31
C ARG A 43 -1.66 15.61 7.79
N GLY A 44 -0.66 14.88 7.33
CA GLY A 44 -0.25 14.85 5.92
C GLY A 44 0.35 16.18 5.41
N ALA A 45 0.67 17.13 6.29
CA ALA A 45 1.43 18.31 5.89
C ALA A 45 2.87 17.92 5.54
N ASN A 46 3.43 18.53 4.50
CA ASN A 46 4.78 18.26 4.05
C ASN A 46 5.74 19.37 4.49
N PHE A 47 6.60 19.08 5.47
CA PHE A 47 7.66 19.98 5.93
C PHE A 47 9.06 19.54 5.46
N ALA A 48 9.15 18.70 4.42
CA ALA A 48 10.45 18.23 3.93
C ALA A 48 11.34 19.42 3.53
N GLN A 49 12.59 19.42 4.00
CA GLN A 49 13.56 20.50 3.76
C GLN A 49 13.13 21.89 4.27
N ALA A 50 12.08 22.00 5.08
CA ALA A 50 11.70 23.27 5.69
C ALA A 50 12.68 23.66 6.80
N GLN A 51 13.01 24.94 6.91
CA GLN A 51 13.77 25.48 8.04
C GLN A 51 12.79 25.80 9.16
N LEU A 52 12.91 25.09 10.28
CA LEU A 52 11.96 25.12 11.41
C LEU A 52 12.68 25.40 12.74
N GLN A 53 13.84 26.04 12.71
CA GLN A 53 14.60 26.32 13.93
C GLN A 53 13.74 27.18 14.88
N GLY A 54 13.54 26.72 16.11
CA GLY A 54 12.72 27.44 17.10
C GLY A 54 11.21 27.42 16.83
N ALA A 55 10.72 26.68 15.84
CA ALA A 55 9.28 26.53 15.62
C ALA A 55 8.62 25.70 16.74
N ASN A 56 7.45 26.12 17.21
CA ASN A 56 6.71 25.44 18.27
C ASN A 56 5.67 24.49 17.68
N PHE A 57 5.78 23.20 17.98
CA PHE A 57 4.79 22.18 17.58
C PHE A 57 4.08 21.53 18.78
N THR A 58 4.10 22.20 19.93
CA THR A 58 3.50 21.67 21.17
C THR A 58 2.03 21.33 20.94
N ARG A 59 1.63 20.09 21.24
CA ARG A 59 0.26 19.57 21.03
C ARG A 59 -0.22 19.58 19.56
N ALA A 60 0.65 19.78 18.58
CA ALA A 60 0.27 19.66 17.18
C ALA A 60 -0.13 18.21 16.86
N THR A 61 -1.22 18.03 16.11
CA THR A 61 -1.67 16.70 15.67
C THR A 61 -0.99 16.35 14.35
N ALA A 62 0.00 15.47 14.40
CA ALA A 62 0.68 14.90 13.23
C ALA A 62 0.08 13.53 12.82
N GLY A 63 0.47 13.03 11.65
CA GLY A 63 0.13 11.67 11.19
C GLY A 63 -0.53 11.61 9.80
N VAL A 64 -1.02 10.43 9.45
CA VAL A 64 -1.57 10.12 8.12
C VAL A 64 -3.03 10.57 8.02
N GLN A 65 -3.47 11.01 6.84
CA GLN A 65 -4.89 11.34 6.61
C GLN A 65 -5.74 10.06 6.59
N ARG A 66 -6.93 10.09 7.22
CA ARG A 66 -7.84 8.92 7.32
C ARG A 66 -8.14 8.25 5.97
N ARG A 67 -8.15 8.99 4.86
CA ARG A 67 -8.39 8.44 3.51
C ARG A 67 -7.34 7.43 3.07
N TRP A 68 -6.08 7.63 3.46
CA TRP A 68 -4.97 6.73 3.13
C TRP A 68 -4.95 5.48 4.02
N VAL A 69 -5.56 5.55 5.21
CA VAL A 69 -5.62 4.42 6.14
C VAL A 69 -6.38 3.25 5.53
N VAL A 70 -7.49 3.51 4.82
CA VAL A 70 -8.26 2.44 4.15
C VAL A 70 -7.42 1.74 3.08
N GLY A 71 -6.71 2.50 2.26
CA GLY A 71 -5.80 1.94 1.25
C GLY A 71 -4.68 1.10 1.87
N GLN A 72 -4.12 1.54 3.00
CA GLN A 72 -3.14 0.79 3.77
C GLN A 72 -3.72 -0.50 4.36
N LEU A 73 -4.94 -0.47 4.90
CA LEU A 73 -5.60 -1.66 5.42
C LEU A 73 -5.90 -2.69 4.32
N LEU A 74 -6.32 -2.23 3.14
CA LEU A 74 -6.51 -3.11 1.98
C LEU A 74 -5.19 -3.71 1.48
N LEU A 75 -4.12 -2.92 1.46
CA LEU A 75 -2.79 -3.44 1.12
C LEU A 75 -2.34 -4.53 2.09
N LEU A 76 -2.55 -4.34 3.40
CA LEU A 76 -2.24 -5.35 4.41
C LEU A 76 -3.06 -6.63 4.20
N LEU A 77 -4.33 -6.50 3.85
CA LEU A 77 -5.20 -7.65 3.54
C LEU A 77 -4.66 -8.47 2.36
N VAL A 78 -4.22 -7.79 1.29
CA VAL A 78 -3.63 -8.44 0.11
C VAL A 78 -2.33 -9.16 0.47
N ILE A 79 -1.45 -8.50 1.23
CA ILE A 79 -0.18 -9.11 1.68
C ILE A 79 -0.45 -10.35 2.53
N ALA A 80 -1.39 -10.29 3.46
CA ALA A 80 -1.76 -11.43 4.30
C ALA A 80 -2.32 -12.61 3.48
N ALA A 81 -3.18 -12.33 2.49
CA ALA A 81 -3.73 -13.36 1.61
C ALA A 81 -2.63 -14.04 0.78
N LEU A 82 -1.70 -13.26 0.21
CA LEU A 82 -0.57 -13.78 -0.56
C LEU A 82 0.38 -14.62 0.31
N ALA A 83 0.67 -14.16 1.53
CA ALA A 83 1.49 -14.90 2.47
C ALA A 83 0.86 -16.26 2.85
N GLY A 84 -0.46 -16.31 3.03
CA GLY A 84 -1.19 -17.55 3.30
C GLY A 84 -1.07 -18.57 2.17
N VAL A 85 -1.23 -18.14 0.91
CA VAL A 85 -1.06 -19.01 -0.26
C VAL A 85 0.38 -19.53 -0.34
N LEU A 86 1.37 -18.66 -0.13
CA LEU A 86 2.78 -19.04 -0.16
C LEU A 86 3.11 -20.06 0.94
N GLN A 87 2.63 -19.82 2.17
CA GLN A 87 2.84 -20.73 3.30
C GLN A 87 2.17 -22.09 3.07
N GLY A 88 0.95 -22.11 2.53
CA GLY A 88 0.26 -23.34 2.17
C GLY A 88 1.04 -24.17 1.15
N TYR A 89 1.59 -23.51 0.13
CA TYR A 89 2.44 -24.16 -0.87
C TYR A 89 3.73 -24.74 -0.25
N PHE A 90 4.39 -23.98 0.62
CA PHE A 90 5.60 -24.45 1.30
C PHE A 90 5.33 -25.64 2.23
N GLY A 91 4.20 -25.63 2.94
CA GLY A 91 3.76 -26.74 3.77
C GLY A 91 3.48 -28.01 2.96
N TYR A 92 2.81 -27.88 1.82
CA TYR A 92 2.57 -28.97 0.87
C TYR A 92 3.88 -29.57 0.34
N PHE A 93 4.82 -28.72 -0.06
CA PHE A 93 6.14 -29.14 -0.54
C PHE A 93 6.89 -29.94 0.53
N ILE A 94 6.98 -29.41 1.76
CA ILE A 94 7.64 -30.10 2.87
C ILE A 94 6.96 -31.46 3.14
N ALA A 95 5.63 -31.51 3.21
CA ALA A 95 4.90 -32.74 3.52
C ALA A 95 5.19 -33.87 2.51
N ILE A 96 5.38 -33.53 1.23
CA ILE A 96 5.66 -34.51 0.19
C ILE A 96 7.15 -34.87 0.14
N TYR A 97 8.03 -33.89 0.14
CA TYR A 97 9.44 -34.12 -0.18
C TYR A 97 10.32 -34.38 1.03
N PHE A 98 10.03 -33.75 2.18
CA PHE A 98 10.87 -33.88 3.38
C PHE A 98 10.99 -35.33 3.87
N PRO A 99 9.92 -36.15 3.93
CA PRO A 99 10.05 -37.55 4.35
C PRO A 99 10.85 -38.41 3.36
N ARG A 100 10.75 -38.08 2.07
CA ARG A 100 11.41 -38.81 0.97
C ARG A 100 12.90 -38.45 0.85
N TRP A 101 13.31 -37.35 1.46
CA TRP A 101 14.70 -36.92 1.47
C TRP A 101 15.62 -37.89 2.22
N TRP A 102 15.07 -38.64 3.19
CA TRP A 102 15.80 -39.65 3.95
C TRP A 102 15.73 -41.06 3.32
N ASP A 103 14.92 -41.23 2.28
CA ASP A 103 14.83 -42.50 1.55
C ASP A 103 15.82 -42.50 0.38
N SER A 104 16.92 -43.25 0.53
CA SER A 104 17.95 -43.39 -0.50
C SER A 104 17.47 -44.16 -1.75
N SER A 105 16.33 -44.84 -1.67
CA SER A 105 15.72 -45.57 -2.80
C SER A 105 14.77 -44.70 -3.61
N TYR A 106 14.50 -43.46 -3.16
CA TYR A 106 13.57 -42.56 -3.82
C TYR A 106 14.14 -42.01 -5.13
N ASN A 107 13.37 -42.16 -6.23
CA ASN A 107 13.76 -41.60 -7.52
C ASN A 107 13.50 -40.08 -7.55
N TRP A 108 14.58 -39.31 -7.68
CA TRP A 108 14.58 -37.85 -7.70
C TRP A 108 14.09 -37.23 -9.02
N ASP A 109 13.88 -38.02 -10.07
CA ASP A 109 13.29 -37.55 -11.33
C ASP A 109 11.88 -36.97 -11.13
N TYR A 110 11.13 -37.50 -10.16
CA TYR A 110 9.81 -36.97 -9.80
C TYR A 110 9.89 -35.61 -9.10
N PHE A 111 10.94 -35.39 -8.29
CA PHE A 111 11.17 -34.11 -7.62
C PHE A 111 11.50 -33.00 -8.63
N THR A 112 12.37 -33.29 -9.59
CA THR A 112 12.76 -32.32 -10.62
C THR A 112 11.57 -31.97 -11.52
N LEU A 113 10.76 -32.95 -11.93
CA LEU A 113 9.55 -32.72 -12.72
C LEU A 113 8.52 -31.85 -11.98
N ASP A 114 8.25 -32.14 -10.70
CA ASP A 114 7.26 -31.37 -9.92
C ASP A 114 7.73 -29.93 -9.66
N LEU A 115 9.03 -29.72 -9.44
CA LEU A 115 9.62 -28.39 -9.32
C LEU A 115 9.46 -27.59 -10.62
N VAL A 116 9.71 -28.22 -11.77
CA VAL A 116 9.54 -27.60 -13.09
C VAL A 116 8.07 -27.26 -13.36
N VAL A 117 7.15 -28.21 -13.13
CA VAL A 117 5.70 -28.00 -13.32
C VAL A 117 5.20 -26.88 -12.42
N THR A 118 5.63 -26.86 -11.15
CA THR A 118 5.21 -25.81 -10.25
C THR A 118 5.82 -24.45 -10.60
N ALA A 119 7.10 -24.40 -10.98
CA ALA A 119 7.70 -23.16 -11.45
C ALA A 119 6.96 -22.60 -12.68
N ALA A 120 6.59 -23.46 -13.63
CA ALA A 120 5.78 -23.08 -14.79
C ALA A 120 4.39 -22.56 -14.36
N TYR A 121 3.75 -23.16 -13.36
CA TYR A 121 2.48 -22.69 -12.80
C TYR A 121 2.61 -21.28 -12.18
N PHE A 122 3.65 -21.02 -11.39
CA PHE A 122 3.89 -19.67 -10.85
C PHE A 122 4.21 -18.64 -11.95
N ILE A 123 4.98 -19.03 -12.97
CA ILE A 123 5.28 -18.16 -14.12
C ILE A 123 3.99 -17.80 -14.88
N THR A 124 3.07 -18.75 -15.09
CA THR A 124 1.79 -18.46 -15.76
C THR A 124 0.89 -17.55 -14.94
N ILE A 125 0.82 -17.73 -13.61
CA ILE A 125 0.11 -16.81 -12.71
C ILE A 125 0.69 -15.40 -12.80
N LEU A 126 2.02 -15.28 -12.71
CA LEU A 126 2.71 -13.99 -12.77
C LEU A 126 2.50 -13.32 -14.12
N ALA A 127 2.61 -14.06 -15.22
CA ALA A 127 2.35 -13.55 -16.57
C ALA A 127 0.91 -13.04 -16.72
N THR A 128 -0.06 -13.78 -16.16
CA THR A 128 -1.47 -13.39 -16.17
C THR A 128 -1.70 -12.12 -15.33
N PHE A 129 -1.08 -12.02 -14.16
CA PHE A 129 -1.14 -10.82 -13.32
C PHE A 129 -0.51 -9.61 -14.01
N ILE A 130 0.66 -9.77 -14.64
CA ILE A 130 1.31 -8.72 -15.44
C ILE A 130 0.42 -8.31 -16.62
N ALA A 131 -0.23 -9.25 -17.31
CA ALA A 131 -1.15 -8.95 -18.40
C ALA A 131 -2.35 -8.12 -17.92
N ILE A 132 -2.95 -8.47 -16.78
CA ILE A 132 -4.05 -7.71 -16.16
C ILE A 132 -3.57 -6.32 -15.73
N ALA A 133 -2.41 -6.21 -15.09
CA ALA A 133 -1.84 -4.94 -14.63
C ALA A 133 -1.49 -4.00 -15.81
N ARG A 134 -0.96 -4.56 -16.92
CA ARG A 134 -0.62 -3.81 -18.14
C ARG A 134 -1.83 -3.27 -18.89
N GLN A 135 -2.97 -3.94 -18.81
CA GLN A 135 -4.22 -3.46 -19.45
C GLN A 135 -4.80 -2.21 -18.76
N GLY A 136 -4.23 -1.79 -17.62
CA GLY A 136 -4.77 -0.73 -16.80
C GLY A 136 -6.13 -1.14 -16.23
N PHE A 137 -6.54 -0.51 -15.13
CA PHE A 137 -7.87 -0.67 -14.57
C PHE A 137 -8.94 -0.01 -15.48
N THR A 138 -8.91 -0.27 -16.79
CA THR A 138 -9.77 0.34 -17.80
C THR A 138 -11.03 -0.49 -17.95
N ALA A 139 -12.00 -0.29 -17.05
CA ALA A 139 -13.44 -0.60 -17.18
C ALA A 139 -13.90 -2.05 -17.54
N LYS A 140 -13.08 -2.91 -18.14
CA LYS A 140 -13.42 -4.28 -18.57
C LYS A 140 -13.45 -5.27 -17.40
N ALA A 141 -12.68 -5.04 -16.34
CA ALA A 141 -12.77 -5.87 -15.13
C ALA A 141 -14.17 -5.78 -14.48
N ALA A 142 -14.79 -4.59 -14.48
CA ALA A 142 -16.15 -4.42 -13.98
C ALA A 142 -17.21 -5.05 -14.89
N SER A 143 -17.06 -4.96 -16.22
CA SER A 143 -18.02 -5.55 -17.16
C SER A 143 -17.94 -7.07 -17.24
N THR A 144 -16.77 -7.67 -17.03
CA THR A 144 -16.60 -9.13 -17.08
C THR A 144 -17.19 -9.81 -15.84
N ILE A 145 -17.05 -9.18 -14.66
CA ILE A 145 -17.70 -9.63 -13.42
C ILE A 145 -19.22 -9.43 -13.51
N ALA A 146 -19.69 -8.30 -14.03
CA ALA A 146 -21.13 -8.05 -14.25
C ALA A 146 -21.75 -9.05 -15.26
N GLY A 147 -21.03 -9.39 -16.34
CA GLY A 147 -21.47 -10.38 -17.33
C GLY A 147 -21.51 -11.81 -16.77
N ALA A 148 -20.53 -12.19 -15.95
CA ALA A 148 -20.50 -13.51 -15.32
C ALA A 148 -21.63 -13.68 -14.28
N VAL A 149 -21.94 -12.63 -13.52
CA VAL A 149 -23.05 -12.64 -12.53
C VAL A 149 -24.42 -12.60 -13.22
N ALA A 150 -24.57 -11.82 -14.30
CA ALA A 150 -25.81 -11.77 -15.07
C ALA A 150 -26.11 -13.11 -15.80
N GLY A 151 -25.08 -13.76 -16.35
CA GLY A 151 -25.23 -15.08 -16.99
C GLY A 151 -25.61 -16.19 -16.00
N ALA A 152 -25.11 -16.13 -14.76
CA ALA A 152 -25.47 -17.08 -13.71
C ALA A 152 -26.94 -16.92 -13.23
N ALA A 153 -27.47 -15.69 -13.23
CA ALA A 153 -28.84 -15.41 -12.84
C ALA A 153 -29.88 -15.84 -13.90
N GLN A 154 -29.53 -15.78 -15.18
CA GLN A 154 -30.41 -16.21 -16.29
C GLN A 154 -30.45 -17.73 -16.49
N ALA A 155 -29.46 -18.47 -15.97
CA ALA A 155 -29.44 -19.93 -16.03
C ALA A 155 -30.31 -20.61 -14.95
N GLN A 156 -30.92 -19.83 -14.04
CA GLN A 156 -31.76 -20.32 -12.93
C GLN A 156 -33.24 -19.90 -13.05
N SER A 157 -33.66 -19.28 -14.16
CA SER A 157 -35.05 -18.90 -14.48
C SER A 157 -35.58 -19.66 -15.69
#